data_AF-A0A1H2QCZ6-F1
#
_entry.id   AF-A0A1H2QCZ6-F1
#
_cell.length_a   1.000
_cell.length_b   1.000
_cell.length_c   1.000
_cell.angle_alpha   90.00
_cell.angle_beta   90.00
_cell.angle_gamma   90.00
#
_symmetry.space_group_name_H-M   'P 1'
#
loop_
_entity.id
_entity.type
_entity.pdbx_description
1 polymer ?
#
loop_
_entity_poly.entity_id
_entity_poly.type
_entity_poly.pdbx_seq_one_letter_code
_entity_poly.pdbx_strand_id
1 'polypeptide(L)'
;MAWPLSLDIVEVASVLSSVGTLAIAVTSWYQIHRANQETFYPIVAIDDIGQTSCGVWEIAMKNYGTGPALELKLAIQSDDGCTAIPPIVSGNRVTGLHLAPNEQKTIQFSMDESRLEHRANPFRKREALRISYRCIRGRRHELFTELPEELESNL
;
A
#
# COMPACT_ATOMS: atom_id res chain seq x y z
N MET A 1 -58.89 -9.68 33.18
CA MET A 1 -58.34 -8.31 33.14
C MET A 1 -56.93 -8.37 33.67
N ALA A 2 -55.92 -8.37 32.80
CA ALA A 2 -54.52 -8.32 33.21
C ALA A 2 -54.11 -6.85 33.37
N TRP A 3 -53.86 -6.42 34.60
CA TRP A 3 -53.29 -5.11 34.92
C TRP A 3 -51.76 -5.17 34.86
N PRO A 4 -51.11 -4.04 34.56
CA PRO A 4 -49.78 -4.02 33.95
C PRO A 4 -48.68 -4.30 34.97
N LEU A 5 -47.61 -4.94 34.48
CA LEU A 5 -46.31 -5.16 35.11
C LEU A 5 -45.93 -4.09 36.16
N SER A 6 -46.14 -4.37 37.44
CA SER A 6 -45.52 -3.63 38.54
C SER A 6 -44.12 -4.18 38.75
N LEU A 7 -43.14 -3.73 37.95
CA LEU A 7 -41.74 -4.03 38.24
C LEU A 7 -41.38 -3.42 39.59
N ASP A 8 -40.74 -4.23 40.44
CA ASP A 8 -40.16 -3.76 41.69
C ASP A 8 -39.01 -2.78 41.38
N ILE A 9 -38.76 -1.81 42.26
CA ILE A 9 -37.69 -0.81 42.09
C ILE A 9 -36.33 -1.49 41.88
N VAL A 10 -36.12 -2.64 42.54
CA VAL A 10 -34.91 -3.46 42.39
C VAL A 10 -34.80 -4.05 40.98
N GLU A 11 -35.92 -4.54 40.42
CA GLU A 11 -35.96 -5.04 39.04
C GLU A 11 -35.68 -3.93 38.04
N VAL A 12 -36.30 -2.75 38.22
CA VAL A 12 -36.03 -1.57 37.38
C VAL A 12 -34.55 -1.17 37.45
N ALA A 13 -33.96 -1.14 38.65
CA ALA A 13 -32.56 -0.82 38.84
C ALA A 13 -31.63 -1.84 38.15
N SER A 14 -31.94 -3.13 38.24
CA SER A 14 -31.16 -4.19 37.58
C SER A 14 -31.25 -4.10 36.05
N VAL A 15 -32.44 -3.84 35.49
CA VAL A 15 -32.64 -3.63 34.06
C VAL A 15 -31.85 -2.42 33.60
N LEU A 16 -31.94 -1.28 34.30
CA LEU A 16 -31.19 -0.07 33.97
C LEU A 16 -29.68 -0.29 34.03
N SER A 17 -29.19 -1.01 35.04
CA SER A 17 -27.77 -1.34 35.15
C SER A 17 -27.30 -2.24 34.01
N SER A 18 -28.11 -3.22 33.59
CA SER A 18 -27.78 -4.11 32.46
C SER A 18 -27.73 -3.34 31.14
N VAL A 19 -28.66 -2.40 30.92
CA VAL A 19 -28.69 -1.52 29.75
C VAL A 19 -27.48 -0.59 29.73
N GLY A 20 -27.11 -0.02 30.89
CA GLY A 20 -25.91 0.81 31.02
C GLY A 20 -24.64 0.03 30.68
N THR A 21 -24.54 -1.22 31.16
CA THR A 21 -23.41 -2.11 30.86
C THR A 21 -23.34 -2.43 29.38
N LEU A 22 -24.48 -2.73 28.75
CA LEU A 22 -24.57 -2.98 27.31
C LEU A 22 -24.14 -1.75 26.50
N ALA A 23 -24.58 -0.55 26.89
CA ALA A 23 -24.20 0.69 26.22
C ALA A 23 -22.66 0.92 26.26
N ILE A 24 -22.03 0.64 27.41
CA ILE A 24 -20.57 0.72 27.54
C ILE A 24 -19.89 -0.33 26.66
N ALA A 25 -20.40 -1.57 26.63
CA ALA A 25 -19.85 -2.62 25.79
C ALA A 25 -19.93 -2.27 24.29
N VAL A 26 -21.07 -1.73 23.84
CA VAL A 26 -21.28 -1.33 22.44
C VAL A 26 -20.36 -0.17 22.05
N THR A 27 -20.24 0.86 22.91
CA THR A 27 -19.36 2.00 22.63
C THR A 27 -17.88 1.61 22.64
N SER A 28 -17.46 0.77 23.59
CA SER A 28 -16.10 0.20 23.62
C SER A 28 -15.80 -0.62 22.37
N TRP A 29 -16.73 -1.51 21.98
CA TRP A 29 -16.60 -2.29 20.74
C TRP A 29 -16.50 -1.40 19.52
N TYR A 30 -17.34 -0.38 19.42
CA TYR A 30 -17.31 0.58 18.31
C TYR A 30 -15.97 1.33 18.24
N GLN A 31 -15.46 1.80 19.38
CA GLN A 31 -14.16 2.48 19.43
C GLN A 31 -13.01 1.56 19.01
N ILE A 32 -12.99 0.32 19.51
CA ILE A 32 -11.98 -0.69 19.12
C ILE A 32 -12.10 -1.00 17.63
N HIS A 33 -13.33 -1.16 17.12
CA HIS A 33 -13.57 -1.45 15.72
C HIS A 33 -13.07 -0.30 14.82
N ARG A 34 -13.40 0.95 15.18
CA ARG A 34 -12.96 2.14 14.47
C ARG A 34 -11.45 2.32 14.53
N ALA A 35 -10.85 2.29 15.72
CA ALA A 35 -9.41 2.41 15.90
C ALA A 35 -8.67 1.36 15.05
N ASN A 36 -9.16 0.12 15.05
CA ASN A 36 -8.62 -0.91 14.20
C ASN A 36 -8.67 -0.52 12.71
N GLN A 37 -9.77 0.03 12.20
CA GLN A 37 -9.86 0.41 10.79
C GLN A 37 -8.91 1.54 10.37
N GLU A 38 -8.63 2.49 11.27
CA GLU A 38 -7.82 3.69 10.97
C GLU A 38 -6.31 3.49 11.17
N THR A 39 -5.87 2.48 11.95
CA THR A 39 -4.47 2.39 12.42
C THR A 39 -3.48 1.84 11.38
N PHE A 40 -3.92 1.15 10.32
CA PHE A 40 -3.02 0.41 9.42
C PHE A 40 -3.24 0.73 7.94
N TYR A 41 -2.99 1.98 7.55
CA TYR A 41 -3.08 2.39 6.17
C TYR A 41 -1.69 2.66 5.59
N PRO A 42 -1.11 1.76 4.78
CA PRO A 42 0.14 2.03 4.07
C PRO A 42 -0.08 3.06 2.97
N ILE A 43 0.83 4.02 2.85
CA ILE A 43 0.84 5.03 1.78
C ILE A 43 2.24 5.01 1.19
N VAL A 44 2.45 4.16 0.20
CA VAL A 44 3.73 4.11 -0.50
C VAL A 44 3.75 5.19 -1.57
N ALA A 45 4.76 6.05 -1.52
CA ALA A 45 5.05 7.03 -2.54
C ALA A 45 6.48 6.87 -3.04
N ILE A 46 6.73 7.37 -4.24
CA ILE A 46 8.06 7.49 -4.81
C ILE A 46 8.53 8.91 -4.50
N ASP A 47 9.63 9.02 -3.74
CA ASP A 47 10.21 10.32 -3.40
C ASP A 47 11.19 10.79 -4.48
N ASP A 48 11.90 9.86 -5.12
CA ASP A 48 12.91 10.19 -6.12
C ASP A 48 13.11 9.04 -7.13
N ILE A 49 13.46 9.42 -8.36
CA ILE A 49 13.80 8.51 -9.46
C ILE A 49 15.04 9.07 -10.13
N GLY A 50 16.14 8.33 -10.08
CA GLY A 50 17.41 8.71 -10.68
C GLY A 50 18.03 7.58 -11.48
N GLN A 51 18.95 7.92 -12.36
CA GLN A 51 19.79 6.95 -13.05
C GLN A 51 21.24 7.10 -12.57
N THR A 52 21.84 5.99 -12.17
CA THR A 52 23.26 5.92 -11.85
C THR A 52 24.06 5.96 -13.15
N SER A 53 25.29 6.49 -13.10
CA SER A 53 26.23 6.57 -14.24
C SER A 53 26.50 5.25 -14.97
N CYS A 54 26.16 4.12 -14.36
CA CYS A 54 26.30 2.77 -14.92
C CYS A 54 25.02 2.27 -15.62
N GLY A 55 24.04 3.13 -15.89
CA GLY A 55 22.78 2.76 -16.57
C GLY A 55 21.73 2.07 -15.68
N VAL A 56 22.03 1.88 -14.39
CA VAL A 56 21.10 1.32 -13.39
C VAL A 56 20.16 2.41 -12.91
N TRP A 57 18.86 2.12 -12.88
CA TRP A 57 17.85 3.03 -12.35
C TRP A 57 17.65 2.80 -10.86
N GLU A 58 17.55 3.89 -10.11
CA GLU A 58 17.30 3.91 -8.68
C GLU A 58 15.98 4.62 -8.38
N ILE A 59 15.10 3.96 -7.62
CA ILE A 59 13.86 4.56 -7.14
C ILE A 59 13.89 4.58 -5.62
N ALA A 60 13.78 5.76 -5.04
CA ALA A 60 13.54 5.93 -3.62
C ALA A 60 12.04 5.83 -3.35
N MET A 61 11.62 4.81 -2.61
CA MET A 61 10.24 4.67 -2.15
C MET A 61 10.17 4.83 -0.64
N LYS A 62 9.10 5.49 -0.19
CA LYS A 62 8.83 5.71 1.22
C LYS A 62 7.39 5.41 1.56
N ASN A 63 7.19 4.81 2.72
CA ASN A 63 5.86 4.58 3.26
C ASN A 63 5.47 5.69 4.24
N TYR A 64 4.67 6.63 3.78
CA TYR A 64 4.08 7.70 4.59
C TYR A 64 2.86 7.26 5.41
N GLY A 65 2.47 5.99 5.26
CA GLY A 65 1.33 5.42 5.95
C GLY A 65 1.64 4.97 7.37
N THR A 66 0.57 4.72 8.13
CA THR A 66 0.63 4.18 9.50
C THR A 66 0.75 2.65 9.53
N GLY A 67 0.42 1.98 8.42
CA GLY A 67 0.54 0.53 8.27
C GLY A 67 1.75 0.13 7.41
N PRO A 68 2.31 -1.07 7.58
CA PRO A 68 3.37 -1.56 6.71
C PRO A 68 2.82 -1.99 5.35
N ALA A 69 3.59 -1.72 4.30
CA ALA A 69 3.37 -2.24 2.96
C ALA A 69 4.14 -3.54 2.79
N LEU A 70 3.43 -4.62 2.49
CA LEU A 70 3.96 -5.97 2.33
C LEU A 70 3.97 -6.39 0.87
N GLU A 71 4.89 -7.28 0.51
CA GLU A 71 4.94 -7.90 -0.82
C GLU A 71 4.90 -6.87 -1.96
N LEU A 72 5.67 -5.80 -1.82
CA LEU A 72 5.83 -4.81 -2.86
C LEU A 72 6.41 -5.46 -4.11
N LYS A 73 5.72 -5.28 -5.22
CA LYS A 73 6.09 -5.75 -6.56
C LYS A 73 6.13 -4.58 -7.50
N LEU A 74 7.21 -4.50 -8.27
CA LEU A 74 7.38 -3.51 -9.33
C LEU A 74 7.16 -4.19 -10.68
N ALA A 75 6.46 -3.50 -11.56
CA ALA A 75 6.29 -3.92 -12.93
C ALA A 75 6.29 -2.69 -13.85
N ILE A 76 6.81 -2.85 -15.07
CA ILE A 76 6.62 -1.88 -16.14
C ILE A 76 5.37 -2.29 -16.90
N GLN A 77 4.42 -1.38 -17.00
CA GLN A 77 3.26 -1.51 -17.85
C GLN A 77 3.52 -0.74 -19.15
N SER A 78 3.43 -1.45 -20.26
CA SER A 78 3.45 -0.90 -21.63
C SER A 78 2.18 -1.37 -22.35
N ASP A 79 1.90 -0.80 -23.52
CA ASP A 79 0.72 -1.16 -24.33
C ASP A 79 0.69 -2.65 -24.71
N ASP A 80 1.85 -3.29 -24.81
CA ASP A 80 1.97 -4.71 -25.16
C ASP A 80 1.90 -5.66 -23.95
N GLY A 81 1.83 -5.13 -22.72
CA GLY A 81 1.68 -5.94 -21.52
C GLY A 81 2.42 -5.44 -20.28
N CYS A 82 2.39 -6.27 -19.24
CA CYS A 82 2.96 -5.98 -17.93
C CYS A 82 4.18 -6.88 -17.69
N THR A 83 5.34 -6.29 -17.43
CA THR A 83 6.58 -7.04 -17.14
C THR A 83 7.01 -6.81 -15.70
N ALA A 84 7.12 -7.89 -14.93
CA ALA A 84 7.63 -7.82 -13.56
C ALA A 84 9.13 -7.50 -13.55
N ILE A 85 9.53 -6.56 -12.69
CA ILE A 85 10.93 -6.22 -12.46
C ILE A 85 11.36 -6.86 -11.13
N PRO A 86 12.45 -7.65 -11.09
CA PRO A 86 13.00 -8.12 -9.84
C PRO A 86 13.66 -6.94 -9.10
N PRO A 87 13.19 -6.55 -7.90
CA PRO A 87 13.80 -5.46 -7.16
C PRO A 87 15.19 -5.86 -6.65
N ILE A 88 16.16 -4.97 -6.80
CA ILE A 88 17.48 -5.09 -6.21
C ILE A 88 17.58 -4.07 -5.08
N VAL A 89 17.90 -4.52 -3.86
CA VAL A 89 18.09 -3.64 -2.70
C VAL A 89 19.51 -3.87 -2.18
N SER A 90 20.30 -2.80 -2.11
CA SER A 90 21.70 -2.87 -1.66
C SER A 90 22.52 -3.93 -2.43
N GLY A 91 22.34 -4.03 -3.74
CA GLY A 91 23.04 -4.99 -4.61
C GLY A 91 22.51 -6.43 -4.60
N ASN A 92 21.54 -6.76 -3.74
CA ASN A 92 20.96 -8.10 -3.67
C ASN A 92 19.57 -8.16 -4.30
N ARG A 93 19.32 -9.19 -5.12
CA ARG A 93 17.97 -9.48 -5.63
C ARG A 93 17.08 -9.95 -4.50
N VAL A 94 15.96 -9.27 -4.28
CA VAL A 94 15.02 -9.60 -3.22
C VAL A 94 13.72 -10.10 -3.84
N THR A 95 13.18 -11.21 -3.34
CA THR A 95 11.92 -11.79 -3.82
C THR A 95 10.69 -11.17 -3.16
N GLY A 96 10.86 -10.52 -2.00
CA GLY A 96 9.82 -9.81 -1.27
C GLY A 96 10.33 -8.49 -0.72
N LEU A 97 9.79 -7.37 -1.22
CA LEU A 97 10.05 -6.06 -0.67
C LEU A 97 8.95 -5.71 0.34
N HIS A 98 9.36 -5.18 1.50
CA HIS A 98 8.45 -4.69 2.53
C HIS A 98 8.91 -3.30 2.98
N LEU A 99 7.97 -2.41 3.24
CA LEU A 99 8.23 -1.08 3.80
C LEU A 99 7.43 -0.91 5.10
N ALA A 100 8.13 -0.83 6.22
CA ALA A 100 7.55 -0.46 7.50
C ALA A 100 7.04 0.99 7.48
N PRO A 101 6.19 1.40 8.43
CA PRO A 101 5.74 2.79 8.55
C PRO A 101 6.94 3.75 8.66
N ASN A 102 6.92 4.83 7.88
CA ASN A 102 8.00 5.82 7.76
C ASN A 102 9.36 5.27 7.29
N GLU A 103 9.42 4.01 6.82
CA GLU A 103 10.63 3.45 6.23
C GLU A 103 10.78 3.94 4.78
N GLN A 104 12.03 4.21 4.40
CA GLN A 104 12.43 4.53 3.04
C GLN A 104 13.43 3.49 2.54
N LYS A 105 13.24 3.01 1.31
CA LYS A 105 14.17 2.10 0.63
C LYS A 105 14.43 2.59 -0.79
N THR A 106 15.70 2.59 -1.16
CA THR A 106 16.15 2.79 -2.53
C THR A 106 16.24 1.43 -3.21
N ILE A 107 15.61 1.32 -4.38
CA ILE A 107 15.58 0.10 -5.18
C ILE A 107 16.27 0.36 -6.48
N GLN A 108 17.21 -0.51 -6.77
CA GLN A 108 17.92 -0.54 -8.02
C GLN A 108 17.21 -1.53 -8.96
N PHE A 109 17.12 -1.16 -10.23
CA PHE A 109 16.75 -2.08 -11.29
C PHE A 109 17.49 -1.72 -12.57
N SER A 110 17.88 -2.76 -13.29
CA SER A 110 18.45 -2.62 -14.63
C SER A 110 17.34 -2.86 -15.63
N MET A 111 17.14 -1.94 -16.57
CA MET A 111 16.45 -2.27 -17.81
C MET A 111 17.43 -3.06 -18.68
N ASP A 112 17.11 -4.31 -18.99
CA ASP A 112 17.98 -5.15 -19.82
C ASP A 112 18.10 -4.55 -21.22
N GLU A 113 19.33 -4.46 -21.77
CA GLU A 113 19.62 -3.81 -23.06
C GLU A 113 18.89 -4.43 -24.24
N SER A 114 18.40 -5.67 -24.11
CA SER A 114 17.56 -6.33 -25.12
C SER A 114 16.23 -5.60 -25.40
N ARG A 115 15.87 -4.60 -24.59
CA ARG A 115 14.73 -3.68 -24.81
C ARG A 115 15.09 -2.40 -25.55
N LEU A 116 16.37 -2.03 -25.62
CA LEU A 116 16.83 -0.91 -26.44
C LEU A 116 16.75 -1.24 -27.94
N GLU A 117 16.87 -2.50 -28.34
CA GLU A 117 16.76 -2.90 -29.76
C GLU A 117 15.30 -2.87 -30.29
N HIS A 118 14.28 -3.07 -29.45
CA HIS A 118 12.88 -2.84 -29.84
C HIS A 118 12.47 -1.35 -29.82
N ARG A 119 13.38 -0.46 -29.39
CA ARG A 119 13.19 1.00 -29.28
C ARG A 119 13.41 1.75 -30.61
N ALA A 120 13.81 1.05 -31.68
CA ALA A 120 13.98 1.60 -33.03
C ALA A 120 12.66 1.79 -33.81
N ASN A 121 11.51 1.71 -33.15
CA ASN A 121 10.20 1.90 -33.76
C ASN A 121 9.60 3.25 -33.30
N PRO A 122 9.33 4.21 -34.21
CA PRO A 122 9.08 5.63 -33.87
C PRO A 122 7.70 5.93 -33.25
N PHE A 123 6.93 4.92 -32.84
CA PHE A 123 5.70 5.12 -32.08
C PHE A 123 6.01 5.07 -30.59
N ARG A 124 6.21 6.25 -29.98
CA ARG A 124 6.37 6.45 -28.53
C ARG A 124 5.29 5.68 -27.75
N LYS A 125 5.66 4.53 -27.19
CA LYS A 125 4.82 3.79 -26.24
C LYS A 125 5.01 4.39 -24.86
N ARG A 126 3.92 4.81 -24.23
CA ARG A 126 3.93 5.32 -22.84
C ARG A 126 4.25 4.15 -21.90
N GLU A 127 5.42 4.18 -21.29
CA GLU A 127 5.78 3.23 -20.25
C GLU A 127 5.41 3.82 -18.89
N ALA A 128 4.62 3.08 -18.10
CA ALA A 128 4.25 3.45 -16.74
C ALA A 128 4.83 2.44 -15.75
N LEU A 129 5.36 2.94 -14.64
CA LEU A 129 5.80 2.09 -13.54
C LEU A 129 4.59 1.78 -12.66
N ARG A 130 4.25 0.50 -12.59
CA ARG A 130 3.20 -0.04 -11.74
C ARG A 130 3.83 -0.63 -10.48
N ILE A 131 3.45 -0.08 -9.34
CA ILE A 131 3.79 -0.60 -8.03
C ILE A 131 2.55 -1.24 -7.43
N SER A 132 2.65 -2.49 -7.01
CA SER A 132 1.57 -3.18 -6.32
C SER A 132 2.04 -3.68 -4.97
N TYR A 133 1.22 -3.53 -3.94
CA TYR A 133 1.55 -3.93 -2.58
C TYR A 133 0.30 -4.38 -1.81
N ARG A 134 0.53 -5.11 -0.73
CA ARG A 134 -0.50 -5.65 0.15
C ARG A 134 -0.37 -5.06 1.55
N CYS A 135 -1.49 -4.73 2.17
CA CYS A 135 -1.56 -4.37 3.58
C CYS A 135 -1.68 -5.64 4.46
N ILE A 136 -1.27 -5.60 5.73
CA ILE A 136 -1.50 -6.67 6.73
C ILE A 136 -2.95 -7.16 6.74
N ARG A 137 -3.92 -6.30 6.41
CA ARG A 137 -5.35 -6.65 6.37
C ARG A 137 -5.83 -7.22 5.02
N GLY A 138 -4.91 -7.69 4.18
CA GLY A 138 -5.21 -8.31 2.89
C GLY A 138 -5.69 -7.35 1.79
N ARG A 139 -5.81 -6.04 2.09
CA ARG A 139 -6.13 -5.03 1.07
C ARG A 139 -4.95 -4.89 0.10
N ARG A 140 -5.24 -4.98 -1.18
CA ARG A 140 -4.27 -4.76 -2.26
C ARG A 140 -4.38 -3.33 -2.74
N HIS A 141 -3.24 -2.65 -2.82
CA HIS A 141 -3.12 -1.31 -3.35
C HIS A 141 -2.23 -1.33 -4.58
N GLU A 142 -2.60 -0.52 -5.56
CA GLU A 142 -1.86 -0.35 -6.79
C GLU A 142 -1.63 1.13 -7.03
N LEU A 143 -0.38 1.50 -7.23
CA LEU A 143 0.05 2.83 -7.57
C LEU A 143 0.60 2.79 -8.99
N PHE A 144 0.18 3.75 -9.79
CA PHE A 144 0.71 3.99 -11.12
C PHE A 144 1.47 5.31 -11.05
N THR A 145 2.73 5.28 -11.42
CA THR A 145 3.46 6.51 -11.74
C THR A 145 3.85 6.47 -13.20
N GLU A 146 3.67 7.60 -13.88
CA GLU A 146 4.28 7.80 -15.18
C GLU A 146 5.80 7.94 -14.95
N LEU A 147 6.62 7.28 -15.78
CA LEU A 147 8.07 7.48 -15.72
C LEU A 147 8.38 8.90 -16.23
N PRO A 148 9.29 9.65 -15.58
CA PRO A 148 9.63 11.00 -16.01
C PRO A 148 10.18 11.02 -17.45
N GLU A 149 9.82 12.06 -18.21
CA GLU A 149 10.17 12.25 -19.62
C GLU A 149 11.70 12.30 -19.88
N GLU A 150 12.54 12.38 -18.85
CA GLU A 150 14.00 12.25 -18.97
C GLU A 150 14.46 10.85 -19.43
N LEU A 151 13.56 9.86 -19.40
CA LEU A 151 13.72 8.58 -20.10
C LEU A 151 13.74 8.75 -21.64
N GLU A 152 13.17 9.84 -22.17
CA GLU A 152 13.07 10.13 -23.61
C GLU A 152 14.25 10.93 -24.18
N SER A 153 15.02 11.66 -23.35
CA SER A 153 15.95 12.70 -23.83
C SER A 153 17.45 12.40 -23.68
N ASN A 154 17.85 11.27 -23.08
CA ASN A 154 19.25 10.84 -22.98
C ASN A 154 19.51 9.49 -23.69
N LEU A 155 19.05 9.42 -24.94
CA LEU A 155 19.66 8.57 -25.98
C LEU A 155 20.30 9.45 -27.03
#